data_AF-A0A6L6GY26-F1
#
_entry.id   AF-A0A6L6GY26-F1
#
_cell.length_a   1.000
_cell.length_b   1.000
_cell.length_c   1.000
_cell.angle_alpha   90.00
_cell.angle_beta   90.00
_cell.angle_gamma   90.00
#
_symmetry.space_group_name_H-M   'P 1'
#
loop_
_entity.id
_entity.type
_entity.pdbx_description
1 polymer ?
#
loop_
_entity_poly.entity_id
_entity_poly.type
_entity_poly.pdbx_seq_one_letter_code
_entity_poly.pdbx_strand_id
1 'polypeptide(L)'
;MSDAIMRSIHSFSLLYILSIFERLIILFEFSFLFPNCCRTMQLISSKVKWNQAEREQSNVKERLFVKGKIQVYLAGPDFPHIDTKWIDELHDRLNQEGFVSRRPIQENGLFTGNETDEQRQEIFDNDVRLLEETSMLIAVLLNDDPGTYVEIGWMSKAGKPVIIFDPHQEATNLFLVKSADAIAYTINEVIEHAKRLSDRMESEKTQIKE
;
A
#
# COMPACT_ATOMS: atom_id res chain seq x y z
N MET A 1 -6.38 39.85 -35.65
CA MET A 1 -5.69 38.55 -35.86
C MET A 1 -6.01 37.59 -34.72
N SER A 2 -7.30 37.34 -34.45
CA SER A 2 -7.75 36.43 -33.37
C SER A 2 -9.05 35.66 -33.66
N ASP A 3 -9.67 35.80 -34.83
CA ASP A 3 -10.99 35.19 -35.07
C ASP A 3 -10.96 33.99 -36.05
N ALA A 4 -9.84 33.76 -36.73
CA ALA A 4 -9.68 32.64 -37.67
C ALA A 4 -9.26 31.33 -36.97
N ILE A 5 -8.57 31.41 -35.83
CA ILE A 5 -8.09 30.23 -35.10
C ILE A 5 -9.21 29.65 -34.21
N MET A 6 -10.12 30.48 -33.70
CA MET A 6 -11.19 30.03 -32.81
C MET A 6 -12.34 29.30 -33.53
N ARG A 7 -12.46 29.43 -34.86
CA ARG A 7 -13.46 28.70 -35.67
C ARG A 7 -12.97 27.35 -36.23
N SER A 8 -11.67 27.06 -36.13
CA SER A 8 -11.11 25.78 -36.61
C SER A 8 -11.20 24.67 -35.56
N ILE A 9 -11.21 25.03 -34.27
CA ILE A 9 -11.20 24.05 -33.16
C ILE A 9 -12.60 23.49 -32.87
N HIS A 10 -13.67 24.25 -33.17
CA HIS A 10 -15.05 23.76 -33.02
C HIS A 10 -15.50 22.78 -34.12
N SER A 11 -14.85 22.79 -35.29
CA SER A 11 -15.17 21.85 -36.38
C SER A 11 -14.43 20.51 -36.26
N PHE A 12 -13.30 20.46 -35.56
CA PHE A 12 -12.57 19.21 -35.32
C PHE A 12 -13.19 18.35 -34.21
N SER A 13 -13.92 18.95 -33.26
CA SER A 13 -14.60 18.19 -32.19
C SER A 13 -15.92 17.56 -32.64
N LEU A 14 -16.63 18.14 -33.63
CA LEU A 14 -17.88 17.55 -34.14
C LEU A 14 -17.63 16.36 -35.09
N LEU A 15 -16.55 16.38 -35.87
CA LEU A 15 -16.19 15.26 -36.76
C LEU A 15 -15.71 14.02 -35.99
N TYR A 16 -15.11 14.19 -34.81
CA TYR A 16 -14.74 13.06 -33.94
C TYR A 16 -15.95 12.46 -33.23
N ILE A 17 -16.93 13.27 -32.83
CA ILE A 17 -18.17 12.81 -32.20
C ILE A 17 -19.08 12.11 -33.23
N LEU A 18 -19.11 12.57 -34.49
CA LEU A 18 -19.83 11.89 -35.58
C LEU A 18 -19.18 10.55 -35.99
N SER A 19 -17.85 10.45 -35.97
CA SER A 19 -17.11 9.18 -36.19
C SER A 19 -17.40 8.13 -35.11
N ILE A 20 -17.63 8.56 -33.86
CA ILE A 20 -18.01 7.67 -32.76
C ILE A 20 -19.49 7.28 -32.86
N PHE A 21 -20.38 8.18 -33.31
CA PHE A 21 -21.80 7.88 -33.46
C PHE A 21 -22.13 6.95 -34.62
N GLU A 22 -21.43 7.04 -35.77
CA GLU A 22 -21.60 6.06 -36.84
C GLU A 22 -21.07 4.66 -36.45
N ARG A 23 -20.02 4.60 -35.61
CA ARG A 23 -19.53 3.32 -35.06
C ARG A 23 -20.41 2.75 -33.94
N LEU A 24 -21.19 3.58 -33.25
CA LEU A 24 -22.15 3.14 -32.23
C LEU A 24 -23.45 2.62 -32.85
N ILE A 25 -23.88 3.17 -33.99
CA ILE A 25 -25.10 2.70 -34.69
C ILE A 25 -24.86 1.34 -35.36
N ILE A 26 -23.64 1.05 -35.81
CA ILE A 26 -23.30 -0.30 -36.32
C ILE A 26 -23.31 -1.35 -35.18
N LEU A 27 -23.10 -0.95 -33.92
CA LEU A 27 -23.16 -1.88 -32.78
C LEU A 27 -24.59 -2.14 -32.29
N PHE A 28 -25.57 -1.28 -32.61
CA PHE A 28 -26.95 -1.49 -32.16
C PHE A 28 -27.75 -2.40 -33.10
N GLU A 29 -27.47 -2.40 -34.42
CA GLU A 29 -28.11 -3.32 -35.36
C GLU A 29 -27.38 -4.68 -35.53
N PHE A 30 -26.14 -4.83 -35.07
CA PHE A 30 -25.45 -6.13 -35.09
C PHE A 30 -25.83 -7.07 -33.94
N SER A 31 -26.77 -6.66 -33.08
CA SER A 31 -27.25 -7.50 -31.96
C SER A 31 -28.23 -8.58 -32.41
N PHE A 32 -28.64 -8.62 -33.69
CA PHE A 32 -29.56 -9.63 -34.21
C PHE A 32 -28.93 -10.71 -35.10
N LEU A 33 -27.63 -10.64 -35.39
CA LEU A 33 -26.97 -11.60 -36.32
C LEU A 33 -25.78 -12.37 -35.75
N PHE A 34 -25.24 -12.02 -34.58
CA PHE A 34 -24.13 -12.77 -33.97
C PHE A 34 -24.24 -12.86 -32.43
N PRO A 35 -24.78 -13.97 -31.88
CA PRO A 35 -24.90 -14.20 -30.43
C PRO A 35 -23.56 -14.22 -29.68
N ASN A 36 -22.44 -14.29 -30.39
CA ASN A 36 -21.10 -14.41 -29.82
C ASN A 36 -20.42 -13.06 -29.51
N CYS A 37 -20.99 -11.92 -29.90
CA CYS A 37 -20.33 -10.60 -29.73
C CYS A 37 -20.37 -10.08 -28.28
N CYS A 38 -21.41 -10.40 -27.52
CA CYS A 38 -21.55 -9.99 -26.10
C CYS A 38 -20.45 -10.62 -25.22
N ARG A 39 -20.05 -11.86 -25.54
CA ARG A 39 -18.98 -12.59 -24.84
C ARG A 39 -17.61 -11.97 -25.07
N THR A 40 -17.34 -11.49 -26.29
CA THR A 40 -16.07 -10.83 -26.64
C THR A 40 -15.93 -9.48 -25.92
N MET A 41 -16.99 -8.70 -25.80
CA MET A 41 -16.94 -7.44 -25.05
C MET A 41 -16.76 -7.64 -23.54
N GLN A 42 -17.40 -8.64 -22.94
CA GLN A 42 -17.15 -9.02 -21.54
C GLN A 42 -15.71 -9.49 -21.32
N LEU A 43 -15.15 -10.27 -22.25
CA LEU A 43 -13.76 -10.74 -22.21
C LEU A 43 -12.75 -9.61 -22.34
N ILE A 44 -13.02 -8.60 -23.18
CA ILE A 44 -12.14 -7.43 -23.32
C ILE A 44 -12.22 -6.56 -22.06
N SER A 45 -13.42 -6.31 -21.54
CA SER A 45 -13.60 -5.52 -20.31
C SER A 45 -12.95 -6.19 -19.10
N SER A 46 -13.11 -7.51 -18.95
CA SER A 46 -12.42 -8.26 -17.90
C SER A 46 -10.91 -8.23 -18.09
N LYS A 47 -10.40 -8.48 -19.30
CA LYS A 47 -8.95 -8.47 -19.59
C LYS A 47 -8.30 -7.10 -19.39
N VAL A 48 -9.02 -6.01 -19.67
CA VAL A 48 -8.56 -4.65 -19.36
C VAL A 48 -8.53 -4.40 -17.85
N LYS A 49 -9.55 -4.83 -17.09
CA LYS A 49 -9.57 -4.74 -15.62
C LYS A 49 -8.45 -5.57 -14.97
N TRP A 50 -8.20 -6.78 -15.47
CA TRP A 50 -7.11 -7.65 -15.02
C TRP A 50 -5.74 -6.98 -15.26
N ASN A 51 -5.52 -6.44 -16.46
CA ASN A 51 -4.27 -5.74 -16.78
C ASN A 51 -4.05 -4.46 -15.94
N GLN A 52 -5.12 -3.77 -15.52
CA GLN A 52 -5.01 -2.61 -14.64
C GLN A 52 -4.59 -3.02 -13.23
N ALA A 53 -5.25 -4.02 -12.63
CA ALA A 53 -4.90 -4.53 -11.30
C ALA A 53 -3.48 -5.11 -11.25
N GLU A 54 -3.04 -5.81 -12.30
CA GLU A 54 -1.67 -6.33 -12.40
C GLU A 54 -0.63 -5.21 -12.52
N ARG A 55 -0.93 -4.14 -13.27
CA ARG A 55 -0.06 -2.95 -13.35
C ARG A 55 0.00 -2.21 -12.03
N GLU A 56 -1.12 -2.12 -11.31
CA GLU A 56 -1.16 -1.51 -9.98
C GLU A 56 -0.32 -2.32 -8.99
N GLN A 57 -0.45 -3.66 -9.00
CA GLN A 57 0.38 -4.56 -8.20
C GLN A 57 1.87 -4.52 -8.57
N SER A 58 2.22 -4.41 -9.85
CA SER A 58 3.62 -4.28 -10.27
C SER A 58 4.22 -2.94 -9.83
N ASN A 59 3.44 -1.85 -9.92
CA ASN A 59 3.86 -0.50 -9.52
C ASN A 59 3.99 -0.38 -7.99
N VAL A 60 3.11 -1.04 -7.23
CA VAL A 60 3.26 -1.22 -5.78
C VAL A 60 4.56 -1.97 -5.48
N LYS A 61 4.84 -3.09 -6.15
CA LYS A 61 6.08 -3.88 -5.94
C LYS A 61 7.38 -3.11 -6.15
N GLU A 62 7.40 -2.15 -7.08
CA GLU A 62 8.56 -1.30 -7.35
C GLU A 62 8.71 -0.18 -6.30
N ARG A 63 7.58 0.35 -5.78
CA ARG A 63 7.58 1.32 -4.65
C ARG A 63 8.05 0.72 -3.33
N LEU A 64 7.74 -0.56 -3.10
CA LEU A 64 8.11 -1.31 -1.90
C LEU A 64 9.63 -1.38 -1.64
N PHE A 65 10.46 -1.11 -2.66
CA PHE A 65 11.92 -1.21 -2.62
C PHE A 65 12.58 0.08 -3.15
N VAL A 66 12.71 1.10 -2.31
CA VAL A 66 13.50 2.29 -2.68
C VAL A 66 14.98 1.91 -2.72
N LYS A 67 15.60 1.97 -3.92
CA LYS A 67 17.00 1.58 -4.17
C LYS A 67 17.35 0.13 -3.76
N GLY A 68 16.40 -0.80 -3.84
CA GLY A 68 16.63 -2.20 -3.49
C GLY A 68 16.64 -2.50 -1.99
N LYS A 69 16.32 -1.53 -1.13
CA LYS A 69 16.18 -1.75 0.32
C LYS A 69 14.72 -1.94 0.73
N ILE A 70 14.49 -2.86 1.65
CA ILE A 70 13.17 -3.15 2.21
C ILE A 70 12.72 -2.02 3.13
N GLN A 71 11.56 -1.46 2.81
CA GLN A 71 10.89 -0.45 3.61
C GLN A 71 10.10 -1.13 4.74
N VAL A 72 10.39 -0.77 5.98
CA VAL A 72 9.77 -1.31 7.19
C VAL A 72 8.93 -0.24 7.84
N TYR A 73 7.64 -0.49 8.01
CA TYR A 73 6.76 0.34 8.82
C TYR A 73 7.00 0.02 10.30
N LEU A 74 7.44 1.00 11.08
CA LEU A 74 7.65 0.84 12.52
C LEU A 74 6.44 1.40 13.28
N ALA A 75 5.54 0.50 13.65
CA ALA A 75 4.33 0.81 14.41
C ALA A 75 4.64 0.78 15.93
N GLY A 76 4.02 1.68 16.68
CA GLY A 76 4.19 1.79 18.12
C GLY A 76 3.95 3.22 18.60
N PRO A 77 3.74 3.42 19.91
CA PRO A 77 3.43 4.73 20.48
C PRO A 77 4.67 5.64 20.53
N ASP A 78 4.95 6.35 19.43
CA ASP A 78 6.06 7.31 19.28
C ASP A 78 5.67 8.73 19.74
N PHE A 79 5.06 8.82 20.93
CA PHE A 79 4.55 10.07 21.48
C PHE A 79 5.57 10.74 22.41
N PRO A 80 5.63 12.08 22.48
CA PRO A 80 6.62 12.80 23.31
C PRO A 80 6.61 12.47 24.82
N HIS A 81 5.52 11.88 25.31
CA HIS A 81 5.33 11.55 26.73
C HIS A 81 5.52 10.05 27.03
N ILE A 82 5.87 9.25 26.02
CA ILE A 82 6.10 7.82 26.14
C ILE A 82 7.59 7.54 26.02
N ASP A 83 8.10 6.54 26.75
CA ASP A 83 9.47 6.08 26.61
C ASP A 83 9.62 5.33 25.29
N THR A 84 10.27 5.98 24.31
CA THR A 84 10.47 5.47 22.95
C THR A 84 11.77 4.68 22.80
N LYS A 85 12.50 4.39 23.89
CA LYS A 85 13.83 3.76 23.80
C LYS A 85 13.84 2.49 22.95
N TRP A 86 12.83 1.64 23.08
CA TRP A 86 12.72 0.41 22.28
C TRP A 86 12.53 0.70 20.79
N ILE A 87 11.74 1.73 20.45
CA ILE A 87 11.50 2.16 19.08
C ILE A 87 12.79 2.73 18.48
N ASP A 88 13.49 3.58 19.23
CA ASP A 88 14.74 4.21 18.79
C ASP A 88 15.86 3.18 18.57
N GLU A 89 16.07 2.27 19.53
CA GLU A 89 17.09 1.21 19.42
C GLU A 89 16.79 0.26 18.25
N LEU A 90 15.52 -0.09 18.06
CA LEU A 90 15.10 -0.93 16.96
C LEU A 90 15.25 -0.22 15.60
N HIS A 91 14.89 1.06 15.52
CA HIS A 91 15.09 1.89 14.32
C HIS A 91 16.56 1.91 13.89
N ASP A 92 17.46 2.20 14.82
CA ASP A 92 18.89 2.23 14.56
C ASP A 92 19.41 0.86 14.11
N ARG A 93 18.99 -0.21 14.80
CA ARG A 93 19.43 -1.56 14.46
C ARG A 93 18.93 -1.99 13.08
N LEU A 94 17.68 -1.72 12.73
CA LEU A 94 17.13 -2.01 11.39
C LEU A 94 17.93 -1.29 10.29
N ASN A 95 18.24 -0.02 10.50
CA ASN A 95 19.01 0.77 9.54
C ASN A 95 20.45 0.23 9.37
N GLN A 96 21.10 -0.20 10.46
CA GLN A 96 22.42 -0.84 10.42
C GLN A 96 22.42 -2.15 9.61
N GLU A 97 21.33 -2.90 9.68
CA GLU A 97 21.14 -4.18 8.99
C GLU A 97 20.66 -4.01 7.53
N GLY A 98 20.53 -2.76 7.06
CA GLY A 98 20.24 -2.43 5.67
C GLY A 98 18.75 -2.24 5.34
N PHE A 99 17.87 -2.33 6.32
CA PHE A 99 16.45 -1.96 6.17
C PHE A 99 16.29 -0.44 6.15
N VAL A 100 15.12 0.03 5.71
CA VAL A 100 14.71 1.42 5.85
C VAL A 100 13.52 1.46 6.81
N SER A 101 13.78 1.81 8.06
CA SER A 101 12.72 1.95 9.07
C SER A 101 12.02 3.31 8.91
N ARG A 102 10.70 3.26 8.77
CA ARG A 102 9.80 4.41 8.55
C ARG A 102 8.94 4.63 9.79
N ARG A 103 8.88 5.87 10.29
CA ARG A 103 8.20 6.23 11.56
C ARG A 103 7.06 7.21 11.26
N PRO A 104 5.79 6.83 11.44
CA PRO A 104 4.64 7.64 11.04
C PRO A 104 4.64 9.04 11.65
N ILE A 105 4.78 9.14 12.98
CA ILE A 105 4.76 10.42 13.69
C ILE A 105 5.90 11.35 13.25
N GLN A 106 7.08 10.80 12.93
CA GLN A 106 8.24 11.59 12.48
C GLN A 106 8.09 12.08 11.03
N GLU A 107 7.37 11.35 10.19
CA GLU A 107 7.23 11.65 8.76
C GLU A 107 5.98 12.46 8.43
N ASN A 108 4.85 12.12 9.06
CA ASN A 108 3.54 12.66 8.77
C ASN A 108 3.05 13.66 9.83
N GLY A 109 3.78 13.73 10.97
CA GLY A 109 3.48 14.62 12.08
C GLY A 109 2.67 13.95 13.18
N LEU A 110 2.61 14.63 14.32
CA LEU A 110 1.89 14.17 15.51
C LEU A 110 0.45 14.71 15.51
N PHE A 111 -0.53 13.82 15.64
CA PHE A 111 -1.90 14.22 15.93
C PHE A 111 -2.04 14.61 17.41
N THR A 112 -2.35 15.89 17.67
CA THR A 112 -2.48 16.45 19.03
C THR A 112 -3.94 16.64 19.48
N GLY A 113 -4.90 16.45 18.58
CA GLY A 113 -6.33 16.68 18.79
C GLY A 113 -6.81 18.09 18.41
N ASN A 114 -5.89 19.03 18.21
CA ASN A 114 -6.18 20.44 17.90
C ASN A 114 -6.23 20.74 16.39
N GLU A 115 -5.93 19.75 15.56
CA GLU A 115 -5.92 19.84 14.10
C GLU A 115 -7.34 20.01 13.54
N THR A 116 -7.47 20.73 12.43
CA THR A 116 -8.73 20.81 11.67
C THR A 116 -9.08 19.47 11.05
N ASP A 117 -10.32 19.30 10.60
CA ASP A 117 -10.74 18.05 9.96
C ASP A 117 -9.97 17.77 8.66
N GLU A 118 -9.57 18.81 7.92
CA GLU A 118 -8.72 18.68 6.74
C GLU A 118 -7.32 18.16 7.10
N GLN A 119 -6.72 18.70 8.17
CA GLN A 119 -5.41 18.27 8.65
C GLN A 119 -5.46 16.83 9.19
N ARG A 120 -6.55 16.45 9.87
CA ARG A 120 -6.79 15.07 10.31
C ARG A 120 -6.84 14.10 9.14
N GLN A 121 -7.57 14.48 8.09
CA GLN A 121 -7.68 13.67 6.88
C GLN A 121 -6.31 13.55 6.18
N GLU A 122 -5.54 14.64 6.11
CA GLU A 122 -4.20 14.63 5.51
C GLU A 122 -3.23 13.71 6.25
N ILE A 123 -3.18 13.77 7.59
CA ILE A 123 -2.34 12.88 8.41
C ILE A 123 -2.75 11.42 8.17
N PHE A 124 -4.05 11.12 8.25
CA PHE A 124 -4.57 9.77 8.02
C PHE A 124 -4.22 9.25 6.62
N ASP A 125 -4.43 10.04 5.57
CA ASP A 125 -4.12 9.65 4.19
C ASP A 125 -2.62 9.40 3.98
N ASN A 126 -1.78 10.17 4.67
CA ASN A 126 -0.32 9.99 4.63
C ASN A 126 0.12 8.72 5.37
N ASP A 127 -0.49 8.39 6.51
CA ASP A 127 -0.21 7.14 7.24
C ASP A 127 -0.62 5.91 6.43
N VAL A 128 -1.80 5.96 5.80
CA VAL A 128 -2.28 4.90 4.90
C VAL A 128 -1.32 4.73 3.71
N ARG A 129 -0.89 5.83 3.10
CA ARG A 129 0.09 5.78 1.99
C ARG A 129 1.41 5.17 2.44
N LEU A 130 1.88 5.49 3.64
CA LEU A 130 3.10 4.92 4.20
C LEU A 130 2.97 3.40 4.45
N LEU A 131 1.82 2.94 4.94
CA LEU A 131 1.50 1.51 5.06
C LEU A 131 1.49 0.82 3.69
N GLU A 132 1.01 1.48 2.64
CA GLU A 132 1.00 0.95 1.27
C GLU A 132 2.42 0.85 0.68
N GLU A 133 3.27 1.83 0.92
CA GLU A 133 4.65 1.91 0.42
C GLU A 133 5.64 0.98 1.13
N THR A 134 5.31 0.53 2.34
CA THR A 134 6.17 -0.35 3.15
C THR A 134 5.96 -1.83 2.83
N SER A 135 7.04 -2.60 2.86
CA SER A 135 7.07 -4.03 2.52
C SER A 135 6.62 -4.92 3.67
N MET A 136 6.88 -4.49 4.90
CA MET A 136 6.53 -5.22 6.11
C MET A 136 6.25 -4.24 7.25
N LEU A 137 5.55 -4.74 8.27
CA LEU A 137 5.31 -4.00 9.51
C LEU A 137 6.04 -4.68 10.67
N ILE A 138 6.66 -3.86 11.51
CA ILE A 138 7.18 -4.26 12.82
C ILE A 138 6.47 -3.41 13.87
N ALA A 139 5.66 -4.03 14.71
CA ALA A 139 4.94 -3.36 15.79
C ALA A 139 5.68 -3.53 17.12
N VAL A 140 5.95 -2.43 17.81
CA VAL A 140 6.48 -2.43 19.17
C VAL A 140 5.31 -2.30 20.13
N LEU A 141 5.01 -3.37 20.87
CA LEU A 141 3.91 -3.37 21.83
C LEU A 141 4.33 -2.64 23.10
N LEU A 142 3.82 -1.42 23.25
CA LEU A 142 3.96 -0.61 24.44
C LEU A 142 2.60 0.02 24.76
N ASN A 143 2.23 0.05 26.04
CA ASN A 143 1.10 0.82 26.57
C ASN A 143 -0.28 0.58 25.93
N ASP A 144 -0.54 -0.60 25.36
CA ASP A 144 -1.85 -0.98 24.77
C ASP A 144 -2.38 0.02 23.73
N ASP A 145 -1.49 0.54 22.87
CA ASP A 145 -1.82 1.56 21.88
C ASP A 145 -2.83 1.05 20.82
N PRO A 146 -4.06 1.61 20.77
CA PRO A 146 -5.08 1.15 19.82
C PRO A 146 -4.72 1.37 18.35
N GLY A 147 -3.95 2.42 18.05
CA GLY A 147 -3.51 2.72 16.68
C GLY A 147 -2.67 1.60 16.10
N THR A 148 -1.66 1.16 16.88
CA THR A 148 -0.78 0.04 16.53
C THR A 148 -1.56 -1.24 16.19
N TYR A 149 -2.63 -1.56 16.94
CA TYR A 149 -3.45 -2.76 16.64
C TYR A 149 -4.24 -2.67 15.34
N VAL A 150 -4.72 -1.47 15.00
CA VAL A 150 -5.40 -1.23 13.71
C VAL A 150 -4.43 -1.42 12.55
N GLU A 151 -3.21 -0.90 12.67
CA GLU A 151 -2.15 -1.02 11.67
C GLU A 151 -1.70 -2.48 11.46
N ILE A 152 -1.55 -3.24 12.56
CA ILE A 152 -1.29 -4.69 12.51
C ILE A 152 -2.38 -5.42 11.71
N GLY A 153 -3.64 -5.14 12.02
CA GLY A 153 -4.78 -5.74 11.32
C GLY A 153 -4.79 -5.40 9.83
N TRP A 154 -4.52 -4.13 9.50
CA TRP A 154 -4.45 -3.65 8.11
C TRP A 154 -3.36 -4.39 7.31
N MET A 155 -2.14 -4.43 7.84
CA MET A 155 -0.99 -5.05 7.16
C MET A 155 -1.15 -6.56 7.01
N SER A 156 -1.62 -7.23 8.07
CA SER A 156 -1.95 -8.65 8.05
C SER A 156 -3.00 -8.97 6.97
N LYS A 157 -4.06 -8.15 6.89
CA LYS A 157 -5.10 -8.31 5.87
C LYS A 157 -4.60 -8.07 4.45
N ALA A 158 -3.63 -7.16 4.28
CA ALA A 158 -2.97 -6.89 3.01
C ALA A 158 -1.98 -8.00 2.59
N GLY A 159 -1.77 -9.03 3.43
CA GLY A 159 -0.83 -10.12 3.17
C GLY A 159 0.63 -9.70 3.25
N LYS A 160 0.91 -8.56 3.90
CA LYS A 160 2.26 -8.09 4.14
C LYS A 160 2.79 -8.68 5.44
N PRO A 161 4.07 -9.06 5.54
CA PRO A 161 4.60 -9.67 6.75
C PRO A 161 4.48 -8.76 7.96
N VAL A 162 4.07 -9.32 9.09
CA VAL A 162 3.93 -8.62 10.37
C VAL A 162 4.81 -9.27 11.43
N ILE A 163 5.70 -8.50 12.05
CA ILE A 163 6.45 -8.91 13.23
C ILE A 163 5.96 -8.10 14.42
N ILE A 164 5.71 -8.78 15.53
CA ILE A 164 5.40 -8.14 16.81
C ILE A 164 6.65 -8.21 17.69
N PHE A 165 7.13 -7.07 18.16
CA PHE A 165 8.12 -6.97 19.21
C PHE A 165 7.41 -6.69 20.54
N ASP A 166 7.46 -7.67 21.44
CA ASP A 166 6.76 -7.68 22.71
C ASP A 166 7.75 -7.87 23.88
N PRO A 167 8.52 -6.82 24.24
CA PRO A 167 9.52 -6.93 25.30
C PRO A 167 8.93 -7.25 26.67
N HIS A 168 7.61 -7.06 26.86
CA HIS A 168 6.90 -7.27 28.12
C HIS A 168 6.07 -8.56 28.17
N GLN A 169 6.02 -9.32 27.07
CA GLN A 169 5.27 -10.59 26.96
C GLN A 169 3.76 -10.41 27.21
N GLU A 170 3.19 -9.33 26.69
CA GLU A 170 1.78 -8.95 26.85
C GLU A 170 0.88 -9.41 25.67
N ALA A 171 1.48 -9.89 24.57
CA ALA A 171 0.79 -10.34 23.37
C ALA A 171 0.01 -11.65 23.61
N THR A 172 -1.17 -11.54 24.19
CA THR A 172 -2.04 -12.68 24.53
C THR A 172 -3.31 -12.75 23.70
N ASN A 173 -3.70 -11.63 23.07
CA ASN A 173 -4.92 -11.54 22.31
C ASN A 173 -4.86 -12.45 21.06
N LEU A 174 -5.92 -13.21 20.82
CA LEU A 174 -5.99 -14.16 19.70
C LEU A 174 -5.78 -13.50 18.34
N PHE A 175 -6.43 -12.36 18.09
CA PHE A 175 -6.31 -11.66 16.82
C PHE A 175 -4.90 -11.11 16.63
N LEU A 176 -4.33 -10.54 17.69
CA LEU A 176 -2.96 -10.03 17.68
C LEU A 176 -1.96 -11.14 17.32
N VAL A 177 -2.01 -12.27 18.05
CA VAL A 177 -1.11 -13.40 17.83
C VAL A 177 -1.31 -14.04 16.45
N LYS A 178 -2.54 -14.09 15.94
CA LYS A 178 -2.85 -14.69 14.63
C LYS A 178 -2.63 -13.76 13.45
N SER A 179 -2.56 -12.46 13.67
CA SER A 179 -2.23 -11.48 12.63
C SER A 179 -0.73 -11.38 12.38
N ALA A 180 0.11 -11.85 13.30
CA ALA A 180 1.56 -11.82 13.18
C ALA A 180 2.14 -13.05 12.46
N ASP A 181 3.15 -12.82 11.62
CA ASP A 181 4.02 -13.88 11.08
C ASP A 181 5.06 -14.35 12.11
N ALA A 182 5.44 -13.47 13.04
CA ALA A 182 6.38 -13.76 14.10
C ALA A 182 6.17 -12.85 15.31
N ILE A 183 6.48 -13.37 16.50
CA ILE A 183 6.52 -12.62 17.75
C ILE A 183 7.94 -12.76 18.30
N ALA A 184 8.54 -11.63 18.64
CA ALA A 184 9.89 -11.51 19.17
C ALA A 184 9.84 -10.82 20.53
N TYR A 185 10.74 -11.23 21.42
CA TYR A 185 10.88 -10.68 22.77
C TYR A 185 12.19 -9.91 22.94
N THR A 186 13.08 -9.98 21.95
CA THR A 186 14.32 -9.20 21.89
C THR A 186 14.51 -8.55 20.53
N ILE A 187 15.25 -7.44 20.47
CA ILE A 187 15.58 -6.78 19.19
C ILE A 187 16.31 -7.74 18.24
N ASN A 188 17.20 -8.61 18.75
CA ASN A 188 17.91 -9.56 17.88
C ASN A 188 16.95 -10.54 17.19
N GLU A 189 15.95 -11.04 17.91
CA GLU A 189 14.90 -11.89 17.32
C GLU A 189 14.09 -11.14 16.25
N VAL A 190 13.79 -9.86 16.48
CA VAL A 190 13.13 -9.01 15.46
C VAL A 190 13.97 -8.96 14.19
N ILE A 191 15.27 -8.72 14.30
CA ILE A 191 16.18 -8.67 13.14
C ILE A 191 16.26 -10.01 12.43
N GLU A 192 16.39 -11.11 13.17
CA GLU A 192 16.42 -12.46 12.60
C GLU A 192 15.14 -12.79 11.83
N HIS A 193 13.97 -12.45 12.39
CA HIS A 193 12.69 -12.61 11.72
C HIS A 193 12.56 -11.70 10.50
N ALA A 194 13.02 -10.44 10.59
CA ALA A 194 12.98 -9.51 9.48
C ALA A 194 13.79 -10.02 8.29
N LYS A 195 15.01 -10.51 8.52
CA LYS A 195 15.87 -11.12 7.49
C LYS A 195 15.27 -12.38 6.88
N ARG A 196 14.75 -13.28 7.72
CA ARG A 196 14.10 -14.50 7.22
C ARG A 196 12.91 -14.18 6.32
N LEU A 197 12.12 -13.18 6.69
CA LEU A 197 10.95 -12.75 5.93
C LEU A 197 11.34 -12.01 4.65
N SER A 198 12.39 -11.18 4.68
CA SER A 198 12.92 -10.54 3.48
C SER A 198 13.38 -11.56 2.43
N ASP A 199 14.12 -12.57 2.85
CA ASP A 199 14.64 -13.61 1.96
C ASP A 199 13.49 -14.40 1.30
N ARG A 200 12.44 -14.67 2.07
CA ARG A 200 11.21 -15.29 1.57
C ARG A 200 10.55 -14.42 0.49
N MET A 201 10.38 -13.13 0.75
CA MET A 201 9.80 -12.19 -0.22
C MET A 201 10.63 -12.09 -1.51
N GLU A 202 11.95 -12.19 -1.43
CA GLU A 202 12.82 -12.22 -2.62
C GLU A 202 12.68 -13.53 -3.41
N SER A 203 12.58 -14.67 -2.71
CA SER A 203 12.42 -15.98 -3.36
C SER A 203 11.10 -16.10 -4.14
N GLU A 204 10.00 -15.58 -3.59
CA GLU A 204 8.68 -15.57 -4.22
C GLU A 204 8.66 -14.70 -5.49
N LYS A 205 9.46 -13.62 -5.54
CA LYS A 205 9.59 -12.78 -6.75
C LYS A 205 10.25 -13.53 -7.91
N THR A 206 11.23 -14.37 -7.62
CA THR A 206 11.98 -15.10 -8.65
C THR A 206 11.09 -16.15 -9.33
N GLN A 207 10.24 -16.85 -8.55
CA GLN A 207 9.35 -17.88 -9.09
C GLN A 207 8.19 -17.33 -9.94
N ILE A 208 7.80 -16.07 -9.78
CA ILE A 208 6.73 -15.45 -10.59
C ILE A 208 7.26 -14.98 -11.97
N LYS A 209 8.59 -14.89 -12.14
CA LYS A 209 9.22 -14.45 -13.40
C LYS A 209 9.57 -15.60 -14.36
N GLU A 210 9.46 -16.85 -13.91
CA GLU A 210 9.63 -18.08 -14.72
C GLU A 210 8.28 -18.59 -15.24
#